data_AF-A0A554LM20-F1
#
_entry.id   AF-A0A554LM20-F1
#
_cell.length_a   1.000
_cell.length_b   1.000
_cell.length_c   1.000
_cell.angle_alpha   90.00
_cell.angle_beta   90.00
_cell.angle_gamma   90.00
#
_symmetry.space_group_name_H-M   'P 1'
#
loop_
_entity.id
_entity.type
_entity.pdbx_description
1 polymer ?
#
loop_
_entity_poly.entity_id
_entity_poly.type
_entity_poly.pdbx_seq_one_letter_code
_entity_poly.pdbx_strand_id
1 'polypeptide(L)'
;MIKILPHISEKSSKLSGNNQYTFIVDTQYGKRETANEIEKQFKVNVEKISSISVLGKTKKTRGKIGKRKNFKKIIVTLKKGQKINDFQIETTEEKPEAKPRK
;
A
#
# COMPACT_ATOMS: atom_id res chain seq x y z
N MET A 1 -8.53 -10.25 -13.69
CA MET A 1 -8.54 -9.04 -12.84
C MET A 1 -7.88 -9.39 -11.52
N ILE A 2 -6.78 -8.72 -11.19
CA ILE A 2 -6.00 -9.01 -9.98
C ILE A 2 -6.62 -8.25 -8.82
N LYS A 3 -6.87 -8.92 -7.70
CA LYS A 3 -7.34 -8.24 -6.49
C LYS A 3 -6.18 -7.52 -5.81
N ILE A 4 -6.20 -6.19 -5.88
CA ILE A 4 -5.24 -5.30 -5.23
C ILE A 4 -5.95 -4.57 -4.10
N LEU A 5 -5.44 -4.70 -2.88
CA LEU A 5 -5.96 -4.02 -1.70
C LEU A 5 -4.89 -3.09 -1.12
N PRO A 6 -5.22 -1.85 -0.72
CA PRO A 6 -4.29 -1.00 0.00
C PRO A 6 -3.97 -1.59 1.38
N HIS A 7 -2.70 -1.54 1.80
CA HIS A 7 -2.27 -1.95 3.14
C HIS A 7 -1.97 -0.71 3.99
N ILE A 8 -2.86 -0.38 4.90
CA ILE A 8 -2.73 0.79 5.79
C ILE A 8 -2.10 0.38 7.12
N SER A 9 -1.04 1.07 7.50
CA SER A 9 -0.26 0.91 8.73
C SER A 9 0.61 2.16 8.91
N GLU A 10 1.09 2.47 10.12
CA GLU A 10 1.98 3.63 10.34
C GLU A 10 3.20 3.63 9.39
N LYS A 11 3.78 2.44 9.17
CA LYS A 11 4.89 2.28 8.23
C LYS A 11 4.51 2.60 6.78
N SER A 12 3.34 2.17 6.33
CA SER A 12 2.91 2.47 4.96
C SER A 12 2.62 3.95 4.78
N SER A 13 2.07 4.63 5.79
CA SER A 13 1.87 6.08 5.77
C SER A 13 3.20 6.82 5.68
N LYS A 14 4.22 6.41 6.45
CA LYS A 14 5.58 6.96 6.34
C LYS A 14 6.19 6.77 4.95
N LEU A 15 5.98 5.61 4.34
CA LEU A 15 6.47 5.32 2.98
C LEU A 15 5.73 6.12 1.91
N SER A 16 4.45 6.42 2.11
CA SER A 16 3.66 7.24 1.18
C SER A 16 4.24 8.65 0.99
N GLY A 17 4.91 9.22 2.01
CA GLY A 17 5.64 10.48 1.89
C GLY A 17 6.80 10.42 0.88
N ASN A 18 7.33 9.23 0.61
CA ASN A 18 8.41 8.98 -0.34
C ASN A 18 7.90 8.39 -1.67
N ASN A 19 6.63 8.61 -2.04
CA ASN A 19 5.99 8.04 -3.24
C ASN A 19 6.02 6.49 -3.27
N GLN A 20 6.08 5.86 -2.09
CA GLN A 20 6.08 4.40 -1.95
C GLN A 20 4.77 3.91 -1.32
N TYR A 21 4.03 3.10 -2.06
CA TYR A 21 2.72 2.59 -1.66
C TYR A 21 2.76 1.09 -1.41
N THR A 22 2.02 0.64 -0.39
CA THR A 22 2.01 -0.76 0.02
C THR A 22 0.66 -1.40 -0.29
N PHE A 23 0.67 -2.51 -1.01
CA PHE A 23 -0.50 -3.27 -1.40
C PHE A 23 -0.45 -4.71 -0.89
N ILE A 24 -1.62 -5.30 -0.73
CA ILE A 24 -1.82 -6.73 -0.51
C ILE A 24 -2.34 -7.34 -1.80
N VAL A 25 -1.67 -8.40 -2.25
CA VAL A 25 -2.13 -9.24 -3.36
C VAL A 25 -2.06 -10.72 -2.97
N ASP A 26 -2.73 -11.56 -3.75
CA ASP A 26 -2.64 -13.00 -3.59
C ASP A 26 -1.26 -13.54 -4.00
N THR A 27 -0.86 -14.65 -3.38
CA THR A 27 0.49 -15.23 -3.53
C THR A 27 0.79 -15.71 -4.95
N GLN A 28 -0.24 -16.01 -5.73
CA GLN A 28 -0.15 -16.47 -7.11
C GLN A 28 0.44 -15.40 -8.06
N TYR A 29 0.25 -14.11 -7.76
CA TYR A 29 0.60 -13.03 -8.69
C TYR A 29 2.05 -12.58 -8.56
N GLY A 30 2.69 -12.35 -9.70
CA GLY A 30 4.07 -11.88 -9.81
C GLY A 30 4.22 -10.35 -9.73
N LYS A 31 5.48 -9.88 -9.69
CA LYS A 31 5.80 -8.45 -9.69
C LYS A 31 5.34 -7.75 -10.98
N ARG A 32 5.64 -8.33 -12.15
CA ARG A 32 5.30 -7.76 -13.46
C ARG A 32 3.80 -7.60 -13.65
N GLU A 33 3.05 -8.66 -13.34
CA GLU A 33 1.59 -8.67 -13.44
C GLU A 33 0.96 -7.61 -12.54
N THR A 34 1.42 -7.52 -11.29
CA THR A 34 0.90 -6.53 -10.34
C THR A 34 1.25 -5.10 -10.76
N ALA A 35 2.46 -4.86 -11.29
CA ALA A 35 2.83 -3.54 -11.78
C ALA A 35 1.90 -3.09 -12.92
N ASN A 36 1.72 -3.94 -13.93
CA ASN A 36 0.86 -3.63 -15.07
C ASN A 36 -0.60 -3.36 -14.63
N GLU A 37 -1.12 -4.12 -13.66
CA GLU A 37 -2.48 -3.90 -13.17
C GLU A 37 -2.60 -2.60 -12.36
N ILE A 38 -1.61 -2.27 -11.54
CA ILE A 38 -1.59 -1.00 -10.78
C ILE A 38 -1.53 0.20 -11.73
N GLU A 39 -0.70 0.14 -12.76
CA GLU A 39 -0.62 1.19 -13.78
C GLU A 39 -1.96 1.38 -14.50
N LYS A 40 -2.64 0.28 -14.84
CA LYS A 40 -3.97 0.33 -15.49
C LYS A 40 -5.07 0.85 -14.56
N GLN A 41 -5.14 0.33 -13.34
CA GLN A 41 -6.21 0.63 -12.39
C GLN A 41 -6.12 2.07 -11.87
N PHE A 42 -4.90 2.56 -11.61
CA PHE A 42 -4.68 3.88 -11.01
C PHE A 42 -4.16 4.93 -12.00
N LYS A 43 -3.89 4.57 -13.26
CA LYS A 43 -3.35 5.46 -14.31
C LYS A 43 -2.05 6.16 -13.86
N VAL A 44 -1.19 5.41 -13.18
CA VAL A 44 0.12 5.87 -12.67
C VAL A 44 1.23 5.12 -13.38
N ASN A 45 2.47 5.59 -13.22
CA ASN A 45 3.68 4.97 -13.75
C ASN A 45 4.52 4.41 -12.61
N VAL A 46 4.81 3.11 -12.66
CA VAL A 46 5.60 2.43 -11.64
C VAL A 46 7.08 2.51 -12.01
N GLU A 47 7.91 2.97 -11.08
CA GLU A 47 9.37 3.01 -11.24
C GLU A 47 10.02 1.72 -10.72
N LYS A 48 9.60 1.27 -9.54
CA LYS A 48 10.18 0.09 -8.88
C LYS A 48 9.14 -0.67 -8.11
N ILE A 49 9.27 -1.99 -8.08
CA ILE A 49 8.40 -2.88 -7.32
C ILE A 49 9.20 -3.88 -6.48
N SER A 50 8.82 -3.98 -5.22
CA SER A 50 9.36 -4.94 -4.26
C SER A 50 8.24 -5.80 -3.70
N SER A 51 8.53 -7.08 -3.43
CA SER A 51 7.52 -8.04 -2.96
C SER A 51 8.03 -8.81 -1.75
N ILE A 52 7.15 -9.06 -0.79
CA ILE A 52 7.42 -9.81 0.43
C ILE A 52 6.30 -10.85 0.58
N SER A 53 6.64 -12.13 0.68
CA SER A 53 5.67 -13.18 0.98
C SER A 53 5.41 -13.22 2.48
N VAL A 54 4.15 -13.09 2.89
CA VAL A 54 3.73 -13.10 4.29
C VAL A 54 2.92 -14.35 4.56
N LEU A 55 3.41 -15.18 5.48
CA LEU A 55 2.71 -16.38 5.92
C LEU A 55 1.54 -15.99 6.84
N GLY A 56 0.38 -16.59 6.58
CA GLY A 56 -0.78 -16.45 7.42
C GLY A 56 -0.55 -17.08 8.79
N LYS A 57 -0.90 -16.34 9.85
CA LYS A 57 -0.77 -16.82 11.23
C LYS A 57 -1.76 -17.96 11.50
N THR A 58 -1.26 -19.03 12.11
CA THR A 58 -2.11 -20.07 12.69
C THR A 58 -2.69 -19.54 14.01
N LYS A 59 -4.01 -19.63 14.17
CA LYS A 59 -4.75 -19.15 15.34
C LYS A 59 -5.82 -20.15 15.73
N LYS A 60 -6.01 -20.32 17.03
CA LYS A 60 -7.08 -21.16 17.59
C LYS A 60 -8.30 -20.27 17.85
N THR A 61 -9.46 -20.65 17.32
CA THR A 61 -10.75 -20.00 17.54
C THR A 61 -11.74 -21.05 18.01
N ARG A 62 -12.38 -20.84 19.16
CA ARG A 62 -13.41 -21.74 19.73
C ARG A 62 -12.99 -23.22 19.71
N GLY A 63 -11.79 -23.53 20.18
CA GLY A 63 -11.28 -24.90 20.23
C GLY A 63 -10.67 -25.44 18.93
N LYS A 64 -10.98 -24.86 17.76
CA LYS A 64 -10.46 -25.31 16.45
C LYS A 64 -9.21 -24.53 16.04
N ILE A 65 -8.21 -25.22 15.50
CA ILE A 65 -7.00 -24.61 14.94
C ILE A 65 -7.28 -24.26 13.48
N GLY A 66 -7.18 -22.98 13.13
CA GLY A 66 -7.30 -22.48 11.77
C GLY A 66 -6.08 -21.67 11.35
N LYS A 67 -5.81 -21.60 10.04
CA LYS A 67 -4.73 -20.78 9.48
C LYS A 67 -5.32 -19.67 8.62
N ARG A 68 -4.84 -18.44 8.82
CA ARG A 68 -5.21 -17.32 7.94
C ARG A 68 -4.59 -17.49 6.55
N LYS A 69 -5.19 -16.87 5.53
CA LYS A 69 -4.67 -16.90 4.16
C LYS A 69 -3.26 -16.29 4.11
N ASN A 70 -2.36 -16.91 3.37
CA ASN A 70 -1.08 -16.29 3.01
C ASN A 70 -1.35 -15.16 2.01
N PHE A 71 -0.54 -14.11 2.05
CA PHE A 71 -0.63 -13.02 1.09
C PHE A 71 0.75 -12.50 0.74
N LYS A 72 0.83 -11.75 -0.35
CA LYS A 72 2.05 -11.06 -0.77
C LYS A 72 1.87 -9.58 -0.51
N LYS A 73 2.79 -9.00 0.26
CA LYS A 73 2.89 -7.57 0.47
C LYS A 73 3.77 -7.00 -0.63
N ILE A 74 3.24 -6.06 -1.39
CA ILE A 74 3.94 -5.42 -2.50
C ILE A 74 4.15 -3.95 -2.16
N ILE A 75 5.38 -3.48 -2.31
CA ILE A 75 5.76 -2.08 -2.14
C ILE A 75 6.11 -1.54 -3.51
N VAL A 76 5.40 -0.51 -3.93
CA VAL A 76 5.50 0.08 -5.26
C VAL A 76 6.00 1.50 -5.13
N THR A 77 7.05 1.83 -5.85
CA THR A 77 7.58 3.20 -6.00
C THR A 77 7.02 3.78 -7.29
N LEU A 78 6.34 4.90 -7.19
CA LEU A 78 5.83 5.63 -8.36
C LEU A 78 6.83 6.67 -8.83
N LYS A 79 6.70 7.08 -10.08
CA LYS A 79 7.43 8.26 -10.58
C LYS A 79 7.06 9.51 -9.77
N LYS A 80 8.02 10.43 -9.65
CA LYS A 80 7.85 11.70 -8.94
C LYS A 80 6.62 12.46 -9.46
N GLY A 81 5.85 13.05 -8.55
CA GLY A 81 4.68 13.87 -8.87
C GLY A 81 3.35 13.11 -8.98
N GLN A 82 3.37 11.77 -9.01
CA GLN A 82 2.14 10.97 -9.02
C GLN A 82 1.76 10.53 -7.60
N LYS A 83 0.47 10.60 -7.28
CA LYS A 83 -0.10 10.21 -5.99
C LYS A 83 -1.30 9.30 -6.19
N ILE A 84 -1.51 8.38 -5.26
CA ILE A 84 -2.71 7.52 -5.18
C ILE A 84 -3.54 8.02 -4.01
N ASN A 85 -4.78 8.42 -4.29
CA ASN A 85 -5.68 9.05 -3.31
C ASN A 85 -6.13 8.08 -2.20
N ASP A 86 -6.22 6.77 -2.50
CA ASP A 86 -6.69 5.74 -1.56
C ASP A 86 -5.79 5.52 -0.32
N PHE A 87 -4.62 6.15 -0.27
CA PHE A 87 -3.66 6.05 0.83
C PHE A 87 -3.60 7.30 1.71
N GLN A 88 -4.41 8.31 1.43
CA GLN A 88 -4.45 9.53 2.22
C GLN A 88 -5.21 9.29 3.53
N ILE A 89 -4.46 9.20 4.61
CA ILE A 89 -4.92 9.69 5.91
C ILE A 89 -4.64 11.19 5.82
N GLU A 90 -5.68 12.01 5.80
CA GLU A 90 -5.54 13.46 5.83
C GLU A 90 -4.85 13.84 7.15
N THR A 91 -3.53 13.97 7.14
CA THR A 91 -2.88 14.89 8.06
C THR A 91 -3.17 16.26 7.50
N THR A 92 -4.29 16.84 7.94
CA THR A 92 -4.55 18.26 7.81
C THR A 92 -3.49 18.98 8.64
N GLU A 93 -2.31 19.15 8.06
CA GLU A 93 -1.33 20.11 8.54
C GLU A 93 -1.89 21.50 8.19
N GLU A 94 -2.79 22.00 9.05
CA GLU A 94 -2.96 23.44 9.20
C GLU A 94 -1.62 23.97 9.69
N LYS A 95 -0.83 24.50 8.76
CA LYS A 95 0.22 25.45 9.09
C LYS A 95 -0.49 26.71 9.56
N PRO A 96 -0.43 27.14 10.84
CA PRO A 96 -0.95 28.45 11.20
C PRO A 96 -0.03 29.48 10.53
N GLU A 97 -0.48 30.06 9.43
CA GLU A 97 0.06 31.32 8.93
C GLU A 97 -0.15 32.36 10.03
N ALA A 98 0.95 32.74 10.69
CA ALA A 98 0.97 33.90 11.55
C ALA A 98 0.70 35.13 10.68
N LYS A 99 -0.54 35.64 10.72
CA LYS A 99 -0.86 36.95 10.13
C LYS A 99 0.09 37.99 10.72
N PRO A 100 0.68 38.88 9.91
CA PRO A 100 1.43 40.00 10.44
C PRO A 100 0.48 40.81 11.32
N ARG A 101 0.85 41.01 12.59
CA ARG A 101 0.16 41.96 13.45
C ARG A 101 0.33 43.34 12.78
N LYS A 102 -0.80 43.97 12.45
CA LYS A 102 -0.82 45.38 12.05
C LYS A 102 -0.26 46.26 13.16
#